data_AF-A0AAJ2F378-F1
#
_entry.id   AF-A0AAJ2F378-F1
#
_cell.length_a   1.000
_cell.length_b   1.000
_cell.length_c   1.000
_cell.angle_alpha   90.00
_cell.angle_beta   90.00
_cell.angle_gamma   90.00
#
_symmetry.space_group_name_H-M   'P 1'
#
loop_
_entity.id
_entity.type
_entity.pdbx_description
1 polymer ?
#
loop_
_entity_poly.entity_id
_entity_poly.type
_entity_poly.pdbx_seq_one_letter_code
_entity_poly.pdbx_strand_id
1 'polypeptide(L)'
;MKNDKNSKIEKFHFEEILLILMILASDLSKYDEDDLGCFSESIEGRIEVLFTKDFLSSLNSNFGITDDNIVELDKLRNLVVKLYESQWSKKLIGANREIDIIRFSASQILDDLKVMNREPKNFSDEHLNINW
;
A
#
# COMPACT_ATOMS: atom_id res chain seq x y z
N MET A 1 6.66 8.43 27.89
CA MET A 1 5.29 8.66 27.35
C MET A 1 5.43 8.97 25.86
N LYS A 2 5.01 8.07 24.96
CA LYS A 2 4.84 8.45 23.55
C LYS A 2 3.74 9.52 23.51
N ASN A 3 3.99 10.61 22.81
CA ASN A 3 3.05 11.73 22.68
C ASN A 3 1.86 11.28 21.82
N ASP A 4 0.61 11.47 22.24
CA ASP A 4 -0.58 10.96 21.52
C ASP A 4 -0.64 11.37 20.04
N LYS A 5 -0.05 12.53 19.70
CA LYS A 5 0.09 13.00 18.32
C LYS A 5 0.93 12.06 17.45
N ASN A 6 2.04 11.54 17.98
CA ASN A 6 2.91 10.64 17.22
C ASN A 6 2.21 9.31 16.93
N SER A 7 1.42 8.80 17.88
CA SER A 7 0.66 7.55 17.67
C SER A 7 -0.41 7.70 16.59
N LYS A 8 -1.06 8.87 16.48
CA LYS A 8 -2.03 9.14 15.41
C LYS A 8 -1.37 9.21 14.03
N ILE A 9 -0.21 9.85 13.94
CA ILE A 9 0.57 9.96 12.70
C ILE A 9 1.08 8.57 12.27
N GLU A 10 1.67 7.81 13.20
CA GLU A 10 2.12 6.43 12.94
C GLU A 10 0.97 5.53 12.45
N LYS A 11 -0.22 5.66 13.08
CA LYS A 11 -1.41 4.92 12.65
C LYS A 11 -1.85 5.32 11.23
N PHE A 12 -1.93 6.62 10.96
CA PHE A 12 -2.31 7.11 9.63
C PHE A 12 -1.40 6.57 8.54
N HIS A 13 -0.07 6.62 8.74
CA HIS A 13 0.87 6.07 7.76
C HIS A 13 0.80 4.56 7.62
N PHE A 14 0.50 3.84 8.70
CA PHE A 14 0.23 2.41 8.59
C PHE A 14 -1.03 2.14 7.77
N GLU A 15 -2.11 2.91 7.96
CA GLU A 15 -3.32 2.82 7.15
C GLU A 15 -3.05 3.18 5.67
N GLU A 16 -2.16 4.13 5.38
CA GLU A 16 -1.69 4.40 4.00
C GLU A 16 -0.97 3.19 3.38
N ILE A 17 -0.11 2.51 4.14
CA ILE A 17 0.54 1.27 3.69
C ILE A 17 -0.51 0.21 3.36
N LEU A 18 -1.52 0.04 4.21
CA LEU A 18 -2.60 -0.90 3.98
C LEU A 18 -3.43 -0.56 2.74
N LEU A 19 -3.77 0.73 2.54
CA LEU A 19 -4.47 1.16 1.33
C LEU A 19 -3.67 0.82 0.08
N ILE A 20 -2.38 1.13 0.06
CA ILE A 20 -1.49 0.79 -1.06
C ILE A 20 -1.53 -0.71 -1.34
N LEU A 21 -1.37 -1.55 -0.32
CA LEU A 21 -1.43 -3.00 -0.47
C LEU A 21 -2.80 -3.46 -1.01
N MET A 22 -3.91 -2.90 -0.53
CA MET A 22 -5.25 -3.24 -1.01
C MET A 22 -5.45 -2.85 -2.48
N ILE A 23 -4.98 -1.68 -2.90
CA ILE A 23 -5.03 -1.27 -4.31
C ILE A 23 -4.24 -2.27 -5.16
N LEU A 24 -3.01 -2.58 -4.77
CA LEU A 24 -2.13 -3.48 -5.51
C LEU A 24 -2.65 -4.93 -5.54
N ALA A 25 -3.31 -5.38 -4.47
CA ALA A 25 -3.92 -6.70 -4.37
C ALA A 25 -5.25 -6.84 -5.13
N SER A 26 -5.85 -5.73 -5.55
CA SER A 26 -7.19 -5.73 -6.17
C SER A 26 -7.15 -6.05 -7.67
N ASP A 27 -8.28 -6.57 -8.16
CA ASP A 27 -8.60 -6.57 -9.59
C ASP A 27 -9.15 -5.19 -9.96
N LEU A 28 -8.32 -4.40 -10.64
CA LEU A 28 -8.63 -3.03 -10.98
C LEU A 28 -9.42 -2.88 -12.31
N SER A 29 -9.78 -3.99 -12.97
CA SER A 29 -10.44 -3.98 -14.28
C SER A 29 -11.84 -3.34 -14.32
N LYS A 30 -12.45 -3.14 -13.15
CA LYS A 30 -13.80 -2.57 -13.01
C LYS A 30 -13.81 -1.08 -12.64
N TYR A 31 -12.64 -0.49 -12.37
CA TYR A 31 -12.52 0.91 -12.01
C TYR A 31 -12.41 1.78 -13.27
N ASP A 32 -12.95 2.99 -13.21
CA ASP A 32 -12.85 3.94 -14.31
C ASP A 32 -11.50 4.69 -14.30
N GLU A 33 -11.26 5.55 -15.29
CA GLU A 33 -9.99 6.27 -15.43
C GLU A 33 -9.74 7.23 -14.25
N ASP A 34 -10.79 7.85 -13.71
CA ASP A 34 -10.70 8.77 -12.58
C ASP A 34 -10.27 8.02 -11.32
N ASP A 35 -10.89 6.87 -11.04
CA ASP A 35 -10.55 5.99 -9.94
C ASP A 35 -9.10 5.52 -10.00
N LEU A 36 -8.65 5.10 -11.19
CA LEU A 36 -7.29 4.65 -11.42
C LEU A 36 -6.28 5.80 -11.29
N GLY A 37 -6.69 7.02 -11.66
CA GLY A 37 -5.95 8.25 -11.37
C GLY A 37 -5.77 8.46 -9.87
N CYS A 38 -6.85 8.43 -9.09
CA CYS A 38 -6.81 8.58 -7.63
C CYS A 38 -5.98 7.50 -6.94
N PHE A 39 -6.13 6.24 -7.37
CA PHE A 39 -5.26 5.17 -6.92
C PHE A 39 -3.82 5.45 -7.28
N SER A 40 -3.56 5.98 -8.47
CA SER A 40 -2.19 6.24 -8.87
C SER A 40 -1.51 7.28 -7.99
N GLU A 41 -2.20 8.37 -7.69
CA GLU A 41 -1.77 9.41 -6.76
C GLU A 41 -1.61 8.91 -5.32
N SER A 42 -2.40 7.90 -4.94
CA SER A 42 -2.33 7.29 -3.60
C SER A 42 -1.08 6.42 -3.41
N ILE A 43 -0.44 5.96 -4.49
CA ILE A 43 0.76 5.13 -4.40
C ILE A 43 2.03 5.88 -4.84
N GLU A 44 1.96 6.69 -5.90
CA GLU A 44 3.12 7.40 -6.46
C GLU A 44 3.74 8.36 -5.44
N GLY A 45 5.06 8.26 -5.24
CA GLY A 45 5.81 9.02 -4.25
C GLY A 45 5.64 8.52 -2.81
N ARG A 46 4.48 7.94 -2.46
CA ARG A 46 4.22 7.41 -1.11
C ARG A 46 4.93 6.09 -0.88
N ILE A 47 4.87 5.16 -1.83
CA ILE A 47 5.48 3.83 -1.66
C ILE A 47 7.01 3.92 -1.50
N GLU A 48 7.66 4.88 -2.16
CA GLU A 48 9.09 5.16 -2.09
C GLU A 48 9.53 5.55 -0.68
N VAL A 49 8.65 6.20 0.09
CA VAL A 49 8.91 6.68 1.45
C VAL A 49 8.43 5.67 2.49
N LEU A 50 7.17 5.25 2.38
CA LEU A 50 6.49 4.41 3.36
C LEU A 50 7.01 2.97 3.39
N PHE A 51 7.57 2.46 2.28
CA PHE A 51 8.08 1.09 2.21
C PHE A 51 9.61 1.04 2.36
N THR A 52 10.21 2.07 2.97
CA THR A 52 11.63 2.01 3.35
C THR A 52 11.81 1.17 4.60
N LYS A 53 12.91 0.42 4.66
CA LYS A 53 13.25 -0.39 5.84
C LYS A 53 13.25 0.43 7.13
N ASP A 54 13.83 1.62 7.08
CA ASP A 54 13.94 2.50 8.26
C ASP A 54 12.56 2.94 8.76
N PHE A 55 11.66 3.34 7.85
CA PHE A 55 10.32 3.74 8.20
C PHE A 55 9.50 2.56 8.75
N LEU A 56 9.50 1.41 8.08
CA LEU A 56 8.76 0.23 8.52
C LEU A 56 9.25 -0.30 9.87
N SER A 57 10.57 -0.26 10.11
CA SER A 57 11.15 -0.63 11.40
C SER A 57 10.65 0.26 12.54
N SER A 58 10.36 1.54 12.26
CA SER A 58 9.78 2.45 13.26
C SER A 58 8.34 2.07 13.64
N LEU A 59 7.60 1.43 12.73
CA LEU A 59 6.21 0.99 12.93
C LEU A 59 6.08 -0.38 13.60
N ASN A 60 7.11 -1.23 13.51
CA ASN A 60 7.14 -2.61 14.03
C ASN A 60 6.52 -2.75 15.43
N SER A 61 6.99 -1.92 16.38
CA SER A 61 6.58 -1.99 17.79
C SER A 61 5.08 -1.81 18.07
N ASN A 62 4.32 -1.19 17.16
CA ASN A 62 2.90 -0.89 17.38
C ASN A 62 1.96 -1.68 16.47
N PHE A 63 2.41 -2.13 15.29
CA PHE A 63 1.55 -2.68 14.24
C PHE A 63 1.90 -4.11 13.82
N GLY A 64 2.87 -4.75 14.50
CA GLY A 64 3.18 -6.16 14.26
C GLY A 64 3.89 -6.42 12.93
N ILE A 65 4.52 -5.41 12.34
CA ILE A 65 5.35 -5.56 11.13
C ILE A 65 6.63 -6.29 11.50
N THR A 66 6.81 -7.51 11.02
CA THR A 66 8.01 -8.33 11.25
C THR A 66 9.13 -7.99 10.28
N ASP A 67 10.36 -8.41 10.58
CA ASP A 67 11.50 -8.24 9.66
C ASP A 67 11.26 -8.92 8.30
N ASP A 68 10.54 -10.03 8.27
CA ASP A 68 10.13 -10.70 7.02
C ASP A 68 9.17 -9.84 6.22
N ASN A 69 8.17 -9.21 6.87
CA ASN A 69 7.28 -8.28 6.19
C ASN A 69 8.04 -7.08 5.61
N ILE A 70 9.04 -6.57 6.33
CA ILE A 70 9.87 -5.45 5.86
C ILE A 70 10.62 -5.82 4.58
N VAL A 71 11.18 -7.03 4.52
CA VAL A 71 11.86 -7.53 3.32
C VAL A 71 10.90 -7.66 2.14
N GLU A 72 9.71 -8.21 2.36
CA GLU A 72 8.71 -8.36 1.30
C GLU A 72 8.13 -7.02 0.83
N LEU A 73 7.92 -6.07 1.75
CA LEU A 73 7.51 -4.70 1.41
C LEU A 73 8.59 -3.98 0.58
N ASP A 74 9.88 -4.09 0.93
CA ASP A 74 10.96 -3.47 0.13
C ASP A 74 11.05 -4.08 -1.28
N LYS A 75 10.87 -5.40 -1.40
CA LYS A 75 10.78 -6.08 -2.71
C LYS A 75 9.60 -5.56 -3.52
N LEU A 76 8.42 -5.45 -2.91
CA LEU A 76 7.22 -4.93 -3.56
C LEU A 76 7.41 -3.48 -4.02
N ARG A 77 8.01 -2.62 -3.18
CA ARG A 77 8.39 -1.24 -3.54
C ARG A 77 9.20 -1.22 -4.84
N ASN A 78 10.25 -2.04 -4.92
CA ASN A 78 11.12 -2.07 -6.09
C ASN A 78 10.42 -2.57 -7.36
N LEU A 79 9.42 -3.45 -7.25
CA LEU A 79 8.61 -3.89 -8.40
C LEU A 79 7.67 -2.77 -8.87
N VAL A 80 6.99 -2.12 -7.93
CA VAL A 80 5.99 -1.09 -8.22
C VAL A 80 6.64 0.18 -8.78
N VAL A 81 7.76 0.63 -8.21
CA VAL A 81 8.48 1.81 -8.70
C VAL A 81 8.96 1.63 -10.15
N LYS A 82 9.43 0.43 -10.51
CA LYS A 82 9.79 0.12 -11.91
C LYS A 82 8.60 0.16 -12.86
N LEU A 83 7.39 -0.11 -12.35
CA LEU A 83 6.17 -0.05 -13.14
C LEU A 83 5.79 1.41 -13.46
N TYR A 84 5.98 2.34 -12.51
CA TYR A 84 5.63 3.76 -12.66
C TYR A 84 6.30 4.45 -13.83
N GLU A 85 7.58 4.15 -14.06
CA GLU A 85 8.38 4.69 -15.16
C GLU A 85 7.79 4.37 -16.55
N SER A 86 6.69 3.61 -16.62
CA SER A 86 6.13 3.03 -17.85
C SER A 86 4.62 3.21 -18.06
N GLN A 87 3.98 4.27 -17.53
CA GLN A 87 2.53 4.55 -17.64
C GLN A 87 1.64 3.54 -16.89
N TRP A 88 1.93 3.34 -15.61
CA TRP A 88 1.36 2.25 -14.83
C TRP A 88 -0.16 2.27 -14.65
N SER A 89 -0.81 3.45 -14.60
CA SER A 89 -2.27 3.57 -14.49
C SER A 89 -3.01 2.80 -15.59
N LYS A 90 -2.43 2.74 -16.80
CA LYS A 90 -2.93 1.95 -17.94
C LYS A 90 -2.56 0.47 -17.86
N LYS A 91 -1.48 0.13 -17.16
CA LYS A 91 -0.96 -1.24 -17.03
C LYS A 91 -1.62 -2.04 -15.92
N LEU A 92 -2.15 -1.37 -14.89
CA LEU A 92 -2.86 -2.01 -13.77
C LEU A 92 -4.11 -2.81 -14.20
N ILE A 93 -4.74 -2.42 -15.31
CA ILE A 93 -5.91 -3.09 -15.88
C ILE A 93 -5.50 -4.29 -16.75
N GLY A 94 -4.25 -4.33 -17.22
CA GLY A 94 -3.77 -5.31 -18.18
C GLY A 94 -3.42 -6.65 -17.54
N ALA A 95 -3.69 -7.74 -18.24
CA ALA A 95 -3.09 -9.04 -17.95
C ALA A 95 -1.59 -8.99 -18.28
N ASN A 96 -0.77 -8.67 -17.28
CA ASN A 96 0.68 -8.66 -17.37
C ASN A 96 1.24 -9.43 -16.17
N ARG A 97 2.17 -10.35 -16.45
CA ARG A 97 2.87 -11.15 -15.44
C ARG A 97 3.46 -10.30 -14.31
N GLU A 98 3.95 -9.10 -14.61
CA GLU A 98 4.46 -8.17 -13.59
C GLU A 98 3.36 -7.73 -12.61
N ILE A 99 2.17 -7.44 -13.13
CA ILE A 99 1.00 -7.06 -12.33
C ILE A 99 0.52 -8.24 -11.48
N ASP A 100 0.51 -9.45 -12.05
CA ASP A 100 0.13 -10.65 -11.30
C ASP A 100 1.09 -10.93 -10.14
N ILE A 101 2.40 -10.71 -10.34
CA ILE A 101 3.41 -10.83 -9.28
C ILE A 101 3.16 -9.78 -8.19
N ILE A 102 2.95 -8.51 -8.57
CA ILE A 102 2.65 -7.42 -7.64
C ILE A 102 1.39 -7.74 -6.83
N ARG A 103 0.32 -8.17 -7.48
CA ARG A 103 -0.96 -8.50 -6.85
C ARG A 103 -0.82 -9.66 -5.86
N PHE A 104 -0.12 -10.70 -6.26
CA PHE A 104 0.16 -11.85 -5.41
C PHE A 104 0.98 -11.45 -4.18
N SER A 105 2.08 -10.71 -4.38
CA SER A 105 2.93 -10.23 -3.28
C SER A 105 2.17 -9.33 -2.31
N ALA A 106 1.37 -8.38 -2.81
CA ALA A 106 0.56 -7.51 -1.96
C ALA A 106 -0.47 -8.31 -1.14
N SER A 107 -1.12 -9.30 -1.75
CA SER A 107 -2.07 -10.17 -1.06
C SER A 107 -1.41 -10.99 0.05
N GLN A 108 -0.24 -11.58 -0.21
CA GLN A 108 0.51 -12.32 0.80
C GLN A 108 0.92 -11.44 1.98
N ILE A 109 1.38 -10.22 1.72
CA ILE A 109 1.75 -9.28 2.78
C ILE A 109 0.54 -8.91 3.65
N LEU A 110 -0.64 -8.69 3.05
CA LEU A 110 -1.87 -8.44 3.79
C LEU A 110 -2.24 -9.63 4.70
N ASP A 111 -2.13 -10.86 4.18
CA ASP A 111 -2.38 -12.08 4.93
C ASP A 111 -1.41 -12.23 6.11
N ASP A 112 -0.11 -11.97 5.90
CA ASP A 112 0.91 -12.03 6.95
C ASP A 112 0.68 -10.98 8.04
N LEU A 113 0.23 -9.79 7.66
CA LEU A 113 -0.17 -8.72 8.58
C LEU A 113 -1.54 -9.00 9.24
N LYS A 114 -2.21 -10.10 8.87
CA LYS A 114 -3.56 -10.49 9.34
C LYS A 114 -4.61 -9.42 9.05
N VAL A 115 -4.47 -8.73 7.93
CA VAL A 115 -5.41 -7.72 7.46
C VAL A 115 -6.27 -8.33 6.37
N MET A 116 -7.59 -8.31 6.59
CA MET A 116 -8.54 -8.73 5.56
C MET A 116 -8.45 -7.76 4.38
N ASN A 117 -8.24 -8.28 3.16
CA ASN A 117 -8.29 -7.46 1.96
C ASN A 117 -9.70 -6.87 1.80
N ARG A 118 -9.79 -5.54 1.73
CA ARG A 118 -11.04 -4.79 1.57
C ARG A 118 -10.99 -4.04 0.25
N GLU A 119 -12.18 -3.68 -0.23
CA GLU A 119 -12.27 -2.80 -1.40
C GLU A 119 -11.58 -1.45 -1.07
N PRO A 120 -10.63 -0.98 -1.92
CA PRO A 120 -9.78 0.17 -1.61
C PRO A 120 -10.53 1.48 -1.30
N LYS A 121 -11.60 1.81 -2.04
CA LYS A 121 -12.35 3.05 -1.79
C LYS A 121 -13.02 3.03 -0.43
N ASN A 122 -13.71 1.92 -0.12
CA ASN A 122 -14.35 1.73 1.19
C ASN A 122 -13.34 1.83 2.33
N PHE A 123 -12.14 1.27 2.16
CA PHE A 123 -11.09 1.40 3.17
C PHE A 123 -10.62 2.85 3.33
N SER A 124 -10.35 3.54 2.21
CA SER A 124 -9.93 4.95 2.23
C SER A 124 -10.95 5.85 2.93
N ASP A 125 -12.23 5.70 2.60
CA ASP A 125 -13.31 6.51 3.17
C ASP A 125 -13.47 6.34 4.68
N GLU A 126 -13.26 5.11 5.19
CA GLU A 126 -13.40 4.80 6.61
C GLU A 126 -12.18 5.19 7.45
N HIS A 127 -10.97 5.10 6.88
CA HIS A 127 -9.72 5.18 7.64
C HIS A 127 -8.91 6.45 7.38
N LEU A 128 -8.99 7.03 6.18
CA LEU A 128 -8.12 8.14 5.75
C LEU A 128 -8.83 9.49 5.68
N ASN A 129 -10.16 9.53 5.80
CA ASN A 129 -10.91 10.78 5.99
C ASN A 129 -10.75 11.30 7.43
N ILE A 130 -9.59 11.90 7.70
CA ILE A 130 -9.31 12.55 8.98
C ILE A 130 -9.63 14.04 8.87
N ASN A 131 -10.61 14.52 9.65
CA ASN A 131 -10.73 15.94 9.96
C ASN A 131 -9.59 16.33 10.91
N TRP A 132 -8.62 17.09 10.39
CA TRP A 132 -7.45 17.57 11.14
C TRP A 132 -7.75 18.79 12.00
#